data_AF-A0A420ZCF4-F1
#
_entry.id   AF-A0A420ZCF4-F1
#
_cell.length_a   1.000
_cell.length_b   1.000
_cell.length_c   1.000
_cell.angle_alpha   90.00
_cell.angle_beta   90.00
_cell.angle_gamma   90.00
#
_symmetry.space_group_name_H-M   'P 1'
#
loop_
_entity.id
_entity.type
_entity.pdbx_description
1 polymer ?
#
loop_
_entity_poly.entity_id
_entity_poly.type
_entity_poly.pdbx_seq_one_letter_code
_entity_poly.pdbx_strand_id
1 'polypeptide(L)' 'MDSKEELIEKLKKYTKDDIIFTSHAFIRAKQRNIKLSEVIENITNPKRLVFARKQKANKPGEEKYDCYFVHSNTYSMYGN' A
#
# COMPACT_ATOMS: atom_id res chain seq x y z
N MET A 1 12.52 -10.10 -10.33
CA MET A 1 12.37 -10.86 -9.09
C MET A 1 11.13 -10.38 -8.39
N ASP A 2 10.24 -11.30 -8.06
CA ASP A 2 9.10 -11.03 -7.18
C ASP A 2 9.65 -10.83 -5.76
N SER A 3 9.40 -9.67 -5.17
CA SER A 3 9.86 -9.29 -3.83
C SER A 3 8.72 -9.32 -2.81
N LYS A 4 7.62 -9.99 -3.15
CA LYS A 4 6.42 -10.08 -2.32
C LYS A 4 6.70 -10.63 -0.92
N GLU A 5 7.33 -11.80 -0.81
CA GLU A 5 7.55 -12.45 0.49
C GLU A 5 8.44 -11.60 1.40
N GLU A 6 9.52 -11.03 0.86
CA GLU A 6 10.40 -10.10 1.57
C GLU A 6 9.62 -8.88 2.09
N LEU A 7 8.76 -8.29 1.24
CA LEU A 7 7.97 -7.13 1.63
C LEU A 7 6.90 -7.49 2.67
N ILE A 8 6.27 -8.66 2.57
CA ILE A 8 5.29 -9.14 3.57
C ILE A 8 5.94 -9.27 4.94
N GLU A 9 7.11 -9.90 5.05
CA GLU A 9 7.80 -10.05 6.34
C GLU A 9 8.23 -8.72 6.95
N LYS A 10 8.53 -7.72 6.11
CA LYS A 10 8.79 -6.35 6.56
C LYS A 10 7.52 -5.65 7.03
N LEU A 11 6.45 -5.69 6.24
CA LEU A 11 5.19 -5.01 6.55
C LEU A 11 4.53 -5.51 7.83
N LYS A 12 4.70 -6.79 8.19
CA LYS A 12 4.20 -7.37 9.45
C LYS A 12 4.73 -6.67 10.72
N LYS A 13 5.84 -5.95 10.64
CA LYS A 13 6.48 -5.29 11.78
C LYS A 13 5.93 -3.89 12.07
N TYR A 14 5.16 -3.33 11.14
CA TYR A 14 4.65 -1.97 11.22
C TYR A 14 3.17 -1.96 11.58
N THR A 15 2.77 -0.94 12.32
CA THR A 15 1.40 -0.65 12.70
C THR A 15 0.81 0.45 11.82
N LYS A 16 -0.48 0.76 12.00
CA LYS A 16 -1.13 1.86 11.29
C LYS A 16 -0.50 3.22 11.62
N ASP A 17 -0.02 3.37 12.84
CA ASP A 17 0.55 4.64 13.34
C ASP A 17 1.95 4.91 12.76
N ASP A 18 2.64 3.86 12.28
CA ASP A 18 3.93 3.97 11.60
C ASP A 18 3.80 4.45 10.14
N ILE A 19 2.59 4.51 9.60
CA ILE A 19 2.34 4.86 8.19
C ILE A 19 2.17 6.37 8.04
N ILE A 20 3.16 6.98 7.38
CA ILE A 20 3.16 8.42 7.10
C ILE A 20 2.91 8.65 5.61
N PHE A 21 1.88 9.44 5.30
CA PHE A 21 1.62 9.89 3.93
C PHE A 21 2.31 11.22 3.65
N THR A 22 3.01 11.30 2.53
CA THR A 22 3.55 12.57 2.04
C THR A 22 2.44 13.44 1.41
N SER A 23 2.65 14.75 1.34
CA SER A 23 1.72 15.67 0.66
C SER A 23 1.45 15.25 -0.80
N HIS A 24 2.46 14.69 -1.49
CA HIS A 24 2.29 14.16 -2.84
C HIS A 24 1.31 12.98 -2.86
N ALA A 25 1.41 12.05 -1.90
CA ALA A 25 0.50 10.92 -1.79
C ALA A 25 -0.94 11.37 -1.53
N PHE A 26 -1.15 12.36 -0.65
CA PHE A 26 -2.47 12.96 -0.42
C PHE A 26 -3.09 13.54 -1.70
N ILE A 27 -2.32 14.33 -2.46
CA ILE A 27 -2.79 14.94 -3.71
C ILE A 27 -3.16 13.85 -4.73
N ARG A 28 -2.32 12.83 -4.88
CA ARG A 28 -2.56 11.71 -5.81
C ARG A 28 -3.79 10.91 -5.42
N ALA A 29 -3.99 10.65 -4.13
CA ALA A 29 -5.14 9.93 -3.62
C ALA A 29 -6.44 10.70 -3.94
N LYS A 30 -6.45 12.02 -3.69
CA LYS A 30 -7.61 12.88 -4.03
C LYS A 30 -7.90 12.89 -5.53
N GLN A 31 -6.87 13.04 -6.38
CA GLN A 31 -7.03 13.03 -7.84
C GLN A 31 -7.59 11.72 -8.39
N ARG A 32 -7.31 10.60 -7.72
CA ARG A 32 -7.71 9.26 -8.14
C ARG A 32 -8.93 8.73 -7.37
N ASN A 33 -9.54 9.56 -6.53
CA ASN A 33 -10.63 9.19 -5.63
C ASN A 33 -10.30 7.94 -4.76
N ILE A 34 -9.06 7.84 -4.29
CA ILE A 34 -8.58 6.76 -3.43
C ILE A 34 -8.72 7.20 -1.97
N LYS A 35 -9.33 6.37 -1.13
CA LYS A 35 -9.37 6.60 0.31
C LYS A 35 -8.05 6.15 0.95
N LEU A 36 -7.38 7.06 1.66
CA LEU A 36 -6.12 6.73 2.34
C LEU A 36 -6.28 5.65 3.41
N SER A 37 -7.46 5.55 4.03
CA SER A 37 -7.79 4.46 4.95
C SER A 37 -7.68 3.08 4.30
N GLU A 38 -8.07 2.95 3.02
CA GLU A 38 -7.91 1.69 2.27
C GLU A 38 -6.45 1.39 1.97
N VAL A 39 -5.64 2.44 1.73
CA VAL A 39 -4.19 2.28 1.54
C VAL A 39 -3.54 1.77 2.83
N ILE A 40 -3.89 2.34 3.98
CA ILE A 40 -3.45 1.85 5.30
C ILE A 40 -3.86 0.39 5.50
N GLU A 41 -5.12 0.05 5.21
CA GLU A 41 -5.61 -1.32 5.35
C GLU A 41 -4.85 -2.30 4.46
N ASN A 42 -4.55 -1.92 3.22
CA ASN A 42 -3.78 -2.76 2.30
C ASN A 42 -2.34 -2.98 2.77
N ILE A 43 -1.68 -1.94 3.28
CA ILE A 43 -0.31 -2.03 3.80
C ILE A 43 -0.26 -2.90 5.07
N THR A 44 -1.22 -2.69 5.99
CA THR A 44 -1.31 -3.43 7.26
C THR A 44 -1.93 -4.83 7.14
N ASN A 45 -2.56 -5.14 6.00
CA ASN A 45 -3.04 -6.48 5.67
C ASN A 45 -2.27 -7.05 4.46
N PRO A 46 -1.02 -7.51 4.68
CA PRO A 46 -0.15 -7.99 3.61
C PRO A 46 -0.70 -9.22 2.86
N LYS A 47 -1.74 -9.90 3.36
CA LYS A 47 -2.41 -11.00 2.64
C LYS A 47 -3.04 -10.56 1.32
N ARG A 48 -3.38 -9.27 1.19
CA ARG A 48 -3.94 -8.70 -0.06
C ARG A 48 -2.86 -8.34 -1.08
N LEU A 49 -1.58 -8.36 -0.71
CA LEU A 49 -0.48 -8.09 -1.63
C LEU A 49 -0.35 -9.25 -2.62
N VAL A 50 -0.62 -9.00 -3.89
CA VAL A 50 -0.51 -10.02 -4.95
C VAL A 50 0.91 -10.09 -5.46
N PHE A 51 1.53 -8.92 -5.62
CA PHE A 51 2.79 -8.74 -6.31
C PHE A 51 3.54 -7.56 -5.70
N ALA A 52 4.85 -7.73 -5.53
CA ALA A 52 5.73 -6.61 -5.24
C ALA A 52 7.01 -6.69 -6.06
N ARG A 53 7.50 -5.54 -6.54
CA ARG A 53 8.78 -5.44 -7.24
C ARG A 53 9.62 -4.36 -6.61
N LYS A 54 10.80 -4.73 -6.10
CA LYS A 54 11.79 -3.76 -5.63
C LYS A 54 12.26 -2.88 -6.77
N GLN A 55 12.28 -1.58 -6.53
CA GLN A 55 12.76 -0.54 -7.44
C GLN A 55 14.08 0.04 -6.94
N LYS A 56 14.80 0.71 -7.84
CA LYS A 56 15.96 1.51 -7.45
C LYS A 56 15.48 2.69 -6.61
N ALA A 57 15.98 2.77 -5.38
CA ALA A 57 15.77 3.91 -4.50
C ALA A 57 16.70 5.06 -4.90
N ASN A 58 16.29 6.29 -4.59
CA ASN A 58 17.06 7.49 -4.93
C ASN A 58 17.94 7.93 -3.75
N LYS A 59 17.62 7.50 -2.53
CA LYS A 59 18.31 7.92 -1.31
C LYS A 59 18.95 6.73 -0.57
N PRO A 60 20.09 6.94 0.12
CA PRO A 60 20.66 5.93 1.02
C PRO A 60 19.66 5.56 2.13
N GLY A 61 19.48 4.27 2.37
CA GLY A 61 18.55 3.76 3.40
C GLY A 61 17.07 3.75 2.99
N GLU A 62 16.73 4.23 1.79
CA GLU A 62 15.38 4.13 1.24
C GLU A 62 15.21 2.79 0.51
N GLU A 63 14.07 2.15 0.71
CA GLU A 63 13.63 1.05 -0.13
C GLU A 63 12.34 1.44 -0.83
N LYS A 64 12.26 1.11 -2.11
CA LYS A 64 11.11 1.45 -2.95
C LYS A 64 10.56 0.18 -3.57
N TYR A 65 9.25 0.03 -3.53
CA TYR A 65 8.55 -1.13 -4.09
C TYR A 65 7.36 -0.65 -4.93
N ASP A 66 7.20 -1.26 -6.11
CA ASP A 66 5.91 -1.25 -6.80
C ASP A 66 5.05 -2.37 -6.22
N CYS A 67 3.87 -2.03 -5.73
CA CYS A 67 2.96 -2.96 -5.08
C CYS A 67 1.65 -3.05 -5.84
N TYR A 68 1.13 -4.27 -5.98
CA TYR A 68 -0.23 -4.51 -6.44
C TYR A 68 -1.02 -5.26 -5.38
N PHE A 69 -2.09 -4.65 -4.89
CA PHE A 69 -2.99 -5.22 -3.89
C PHE A 69 -4.31 -5.60 -4.56
N VAL A 70 -4.88 -6.76 -4.19
CA VAL A 70 -6.26 -7.08 -4.59
C VAL A 70 -7.19 -6.09 -3.91
N HIS A 71 -7.95 -5.35 -4.71
CA HIS A 71 -9.05 -4.54 -4.21
C HIS A 71 -10.27 -5.45 -3.97
N SER A 72 -10.83 -5.41 -2.76
CA SER A 72 -12.14 -6.00 -2.51
C SER A 72 -13.18 -5.04 -3.09
N ASN A 73 -13.77 -5.38 -4.24
CA ASN A 73 -15.01 -4.75 -4.71
C ASN A 73 -16.17 -5.19 -3.80
N THR A 74 -16.13 -4.81 -2.53
CA THR A 74 -17.33 -4.77 -1.70
C THR A 74 -18.02 -3.44 -1.95
N TYR A 75 -18.49 -3.26 -3.20
CA TYR A 75 -19.70 -2.50 -3.44
C TYR A 75 -20.81 -3.28 -2.72
N SER A 76 -21.06 -2.92 -1.46
CA SER A 76 -22.33 -3.26 -0.84
C SER A 76 -23.40 -2.57 -1.68
N MET A 77 -24.08 -3.38 -2.50
CA MET A 77 -25.38 -3.06 -3.03
C MET A 77 -26.35 -2.83 -1.86
N TYR A 78 -26.38 -1.64 -1.27
CA TYR A 78 -27.43 -1.03 -0.39
C TYR A 78 -26.87 0.36 -0.01
N GLY A 79 -27.50 1.53 -0.19
CA GLY A 79 -28.81 1.94 -0.65
C GLY A 79 -28.98 3.42 -0.25
N ASN A 80 -29.28 4.30 -1.22
CA ASN A 80 -30.18 5.46 -1.20
C ASN A 80 -29.99 6.26 -2.50
#